data_AF-A0A177HQP2-F1
#
_entry.id   AF-A0A177HQP2-F1
#
_cell.length_a   1.000
_cell.length_b   1.000
_cell.length_c   1.000
_cell.angle_alpha   90.00
_cell.angle_beta   90.00
_cell.angle_gamma   90.00
#
_symmetry.space_group_name_H-M   'P 1'
#
loop_
_entity.id
_entity.type
_entity.pdbx_description
1 polymer ?
#
loop_
_entity_poly.entity_id
_entity_poly.type
_entity_poly.pdbx_seq_one_letter_code
_entity_poly.pdbx_strand_id
1 'polypeptide(L)'
;MTRNIQTHEDVRPKRRFRLSTIVASAVVVAGGVILPATAATAASVPDSSVVTLVAEHDKDHDKKHKKHGKKHDKKHDKKHKKHDKKHGGNNTGGDGIGGDASGSGNNTGGDGIGGDASGTGNNTGGDGVGGDASGSGNNTGGDGVGGDASGSGNNTGGDGIGGDASGSGNNTGGDGIGGDASGSGDNTGGDGIGGDASGSGNNTGGDGIGGDASGD
;
A
#
# COMPACT_ATOMS: atom_id res chain seq x y z
N MET A 1 54.53 -38.01 49.89
CA MET A 1 53.99 -37.04 50.87
C MET A 1 52.85 -36.30 50.19
N THR A 2 51.63 -36.58 50.62
CA THR A 2 50.37 -36.09 50.06
C THR A 2 49.76 -35.12 51.06
N ARG A 3 49.35 -33.93 50.63
CA ARG A 3 48.47 -33.06 51.44
C ARG A 3 47.35 -32.50 50.55
N ASN A 4 46.17 -33.08 50.73
CA ASN A 4 44.86 -32.53 50.38
C ASN A 4 44.44 -31.54 51.47
N ILE A 5 43.94 -30.35 51.10
CA ILE A 5 43.08 -29.53 51.95
C ILE A 5 41.93 -28.99 51.08
N GLN A 6 40.72 -29.17 51.62
CA GLN A 6 39.40 -28.98 51.02
C GLN A 6 38.92 -27.52 51.03
N THR A 7 38.07 -27.22 50.03
CA THR A 7 36.82 -26.43 50.03
C THR A 7 36.77 -25.06 50.71
N HIS A 8 36.39 -24.04 49.92
CA HIS A 8 35.40 -23.06 50.34
C HIS A 8 34.41 -22.82 49.20
N GLU A 9 33.18 -23.28 49.42
CA GLU A 9 31.97 -22.83 48.74
C GLU A 9 31.75 -21.36 49.11
N ASP A 10 31.62 -20.47 48.13
CA ASP A 10 31.07 -19.14 48.37
C ASP A 10 29.73 -18.96 47.67
N VAL A 11 28.79 -18.60 48.53
CA VAL A 11 27.35 -18.61 48.39
C VAL A 11 26.88 -17.36 47.63
N ARG A 12 25.90 -17.55 46.75
CA ARG A 12 25.09 -16.50 46.09
C ARG A 12 24.65 -15.37 47.04
N PRO A 13 24.39 -14.18 46.47
CA PRO A 13 23.10 -13.52 46.69
C PRO A 13 22.42 -13.20 45.35
N LYS A 14 21.25 -13.80 45.05
CA LYS A 14 19.91 -13.28 45.33
C LYS A 14 19.63 -11.86 44.78
N ARG A 15 19.02 -11.86 43.58
CA ARG A 15 17.73 -11.24 43.25
C ARG A 15 17.57 -9.75 43.60
N ARG A 16 17.58 -8.90 42.57
CA ARG A 16 16.76 -7.66 42.54
C ARG A 16 16.12 -7.48 41.17
N PHE A 17 14.96 -8.12 41.00
CA PHE A 17 13.95 -7.69 40.04
C PHE A 17 13.64 -6.21 40.33
N ARG A 18 13.90 -5.32 39.36
CA ARG A 18 13.29 -4.00 39.36
C ARG A 18 12.01 -4.07 38.57
N LEU A 19 10.95 -4.44 39.29
CA LEU A 19 9.57 -4.12 38.94
C LEU A 19 9.45 -2.60 39.10
N SER A 20 9.30 -1.85 38.01
CA SER A 20 8.98 -0.43 38.11
C SER A 20 7.99 -0.02 37.03
N THR A 21 6.74 -0.02 37.48
CA THR A 21 5.74 1.04 37.24
C THR A 21 5.02 1.02 35.90
N ILE A 22 3.90 0.29 35.91
CA ILE A 22 2.73 0.57 35.07
C ILE A 22 2.24 1.99 35.43
N VAL A 23 2.26 2.91 34.48
CA VAL A 23 1.47 4.15 34.55
C VAL A 23 0.30 3.99 33.58
N ALA A 24 -0.85 3.61 34.12
CA ALA A 24 -2.12 3.65 33.41
C ALA A 24 -2.62 5.11 33.42
N SER A 25 -2.42 5.82 32.32
CA SER A 25 -3.05 7.12 32.10
C SER A 25 -4.33 6.91 31.29
N ALA A 26 -5.45 6.81 31.99
CA ALA A 26 -6.77 6.90 31.39
C ALA A 26 -7.11 8.37 31.16
N VAL A 27 -7.18 8.79 29.89
CA VAL A 27 -7.79 10.07 29.52
C VAL A 27 -9.16 9.77 28.92
N VAL A 28 -10.20 10.02 29.70
CA VAL A 28 -11.57 10.10 29.22
C VAL A 28 -11.73 11.47 28.56
N VAL A 29 -11.72 11.54 27.23
CA VAL A 29 -12.21 12.70 26.50
C VAL A 29 -13.66 12.43 26.12
N ALA A 30 -14.55 12.83 27.03
CA ALA A 30 -15.94 13.08 26.71
C ALA A 30 -16.01 14.39 25.91
N GLY A 31 -16.36 14.31 24.63
CA GLY A 31 -16.52 15.48 23.77
C GLY A 31 -17.25 15.09 22.50
N GLY A 32 -18.59 15.12 22.55
CA GLY A 32 -19.44 14.87 21.40
C GLY A 32 -19.26 15.94 20.33
N VAL A 33 -19.10 15.50 19.08
CA VAL A 33 -19.26 16.36 17.91
C VAL A 33 -20.69 16.21 17.41
N ILE A 34 -21.40 17.33 17.41
CA ILE A 34 -22.75 17.50 16.90
C ILE A 34 -22.69 17.32 15.37
N LEU A 35 -23.47 16.37 14.83
CA LEU A 35 -23.71 16.24 13.39
C LEU A 35 -24.53 17.45 12.90
N PRO A 36 -24.12 18.15 11.84
CA PRO A 36 -25.05 18.96 11.06
C PRO A 36 -25.95 18.01 10.23
N ALA A 37 -27.23 17.95 10.59
CA ALA A 37 -28.26 17.32 9.77
C ALA A 37 -28.52 18.22 8.55
N THR A 38 -27.92 17.90 7.40
CA THR A 38 -28.31 18.48 6.12
C THR A 38 -29.62 17.82 5.67
N ALA A 39 -30.67 18.64 5.65
CA ALA A 39 -31.99 18.28 5.18
C ALA A 39 -31.96 17.89 3.70
N ALA A 40 -32.56 16.74 3.39
CA ALA A 40 -32.94 16.37 2.03
C ALA A 40 -34.06 17.31 1.56
N THR A 41 -33.77 18.24 0.65
CA THR A 41 -34.81 18.96 -0.09
C THR A 41 -35.20 18.13 -1.31
N ALA A 42 -36.25 17.32 -1.15
CA ALA A 42 -37.02 16.79 -2.27
C ALA A 42 -37.72 17.96 -2.96
N ALA A 43 -37.25 18.35 -4.15
CA ALA A 43 -37.98 19.26 -5.01
C ALA A 43 -39.04 18.47 -5.79
N SER A 44 -40.29 18.89 -5.60
CA SER A 44 -41.50 18.37 -6.21
C SER A 44 -41.51 18.52 -7.73
N VAL A 45 -41.85 17.43 -8.41
CA VAL A 45 -42.44 17.41 -9.76
C VAL A 45 -43.71 18.27 -9.82
N PRO A 46 -43.90 19.09 -10.86
CA PRO A 46 -45.22 19.40 -11.36
C PRO A 46 -45.57 18.43 -12.49
N ASP A 47 -46.51 17.55 -12.19
CA ASP A 47 -47.31 16.82 -13.17
C ASP A 47 -48.63 17.57 -13.39
N SER A 48 -49.28 17.30 -14.52
CA SER A 48 -50.55 17.88 -15.02
C SER A 48 -50.41 19.21 -15.79
N SER A 49 -51.09 19.46 -16.91
CA SER A 49 -52.33 18.86 -17.41
C SER A 49 -52.51 19.10 -18.93
N VAL A 50 -52.85 18.02 -19.63
CA VAL A 50 -53.77 17.89 -20.77
C VAL A 50 -54.46 19.16 -21.32
N VAL A 51 -54.35 19.37 -22.64
CA VAL A 51 -55.47 19.88 -23.47
C VAL A 51 -55.56 19.09 -24.78
N THR A 52 -56.81 18.84 -25.12
CA THR A 52 -57.43 17.91 -26.04
C THR A 52 -57.48 18.37 -27.51
N LEU A 53 -57.31 17.39 -28.40
CA LEU A 53 -57.83 17.16 -29.77
C LEU A 53 -58.32 18.37 -30.62
N VAL A 54 -57.75 18.47 -31.82
CA VAL A 54 -58.53 18.77 -33.04
C VAL A 54 -58.14 17.74 -34.11
N ALA A 55 -59.16 17.07 -34.63
CA ALA A 55 -59.09 16.11 -35.71
C ALA A 55 -59.04 16.82 -37.06
N GLU A 56 -58.34 16.25 -38.05
CA GLU A 56 -58.72 16.39 -39.46
C GLU A 56 -58.15 15.26 -40.31
N HIS A 57 -58.84 15.02 -41.42
CA HIS A 57 -59.19 13.74 -42.01
C HIS A 57 -58.49 13.51 -43.38
N ASP A 58 -58.30 12.24 -43.73
CA ASP A 58 -58.14 11.64 -45.07
C ASP A 58 -56.93 11.95 -45.98
N LYS A 59 -56.23 10.90 -46.45
CA LYS A 59 -56.49 10.22 -47.76
C LYS A 59 -55.39 9.22 -48.13
N ASP A 60 -55.85 8.04 -48.51
CA ASP A 60 -55.31 6.97 -49.37
C ASP A 60 -53.95 7.16 -50.08
N HIS A 61 -53.14 6.10 -50.13
CA HIS A 61 -53.08 5.21 -51.31
C HIS A 61 -52.02 4.10 -51.18
N ASP A 62 -52.42 2.94 -51.71
CA ASP A 62 -51.68 1.71 -51.97
C ASP A 62 -50.24 1.84 -52.47
N LYS A 63 -49.39 0.90 -52.04
CA LYS A 63 -48.44 0.18 -52.91
C LYS A 63 -47.92 -1.09 -52.24
N LYS A 64 -48.49 -2.23 -52.64
CA LYS A 64 -47.87 -3.57 -52.51
C LYS A 64 -46.63 -3.64 -53.39
N HIS A 65 -45.53 -4.25 -52.92
CA HIS A 65 -44.73 -5.21 -53.70
C HIS A 65 -43.71 -6.00 -52.83
N LYS A 66 -43.86 -7.34 -52.85
CA LYS A 66 -42.85 -8.39 -53.10
C LYS A 66 -41.51 -8.32 -52.32
N LYS A 67 -41.29 -9.22 -51.35
CA LYS A 67 -40.74 -10.60 -51.45
C LYS A 67 -39.20 -10.70 -51.40
N HIS A 68 -38.77 -11.43 -50.36
CA HIS A 68 -37.60 -12.31 -50.21
C HIS A 68 -36.16 -11.75 -50.31
N GLY A 69 -35.44 -11.90 -49.19
CA GLY A 69 -34.28 -12.80 -49.13
C GLY A 69 -32.93 -12.21 -49.55
N LYS A 70 -32.09 -11.92 -48.55
CA LYS A 70 -30.63 -12.13 -48.63
C LYS A 70 -30.03 -12.09 -47.21
N LYS A 71 -29.85 -13.28 -46.63
CA LYS A 71 -28.71 -13.55 -45.74
C LYS A 71 -27.46 -13.48 -46.62
N HIS A 72 -26.42 -12.78 -46.20
CA HIS A 72 -25.01 -13.14 -46.38
C HIS A 72 -24.16 -12.22 -45.50
N ASP A 73 -23.66 -12.80 -44.42
CA ASP A 73 -22.25 -12.80 -44.01
C ASP A 73 -21.42 -11.58 -44.38
N LYS A 74 -21.15 -10.73 -43.38
CA LYS A 74 -19.91 -9.96 -43.26
C LYS A 74 -19.45 -9.96 -41.80
N LYS A 75 -19.01 -11.13 -41.34
CA LYS A 75 -17.81 -11.18 -40.52
C LYS A 75 -16.69 -10.64 -41.42
N HIS A 76 -16.02 -9.58 -40.99
CA HIS A 76 -14.57 -9.37 -41.15
C HIS A 76 -14.24 -7.99 -40.57
N ASP A 77 -13.43 -8.06 -39.51
CA ASP A 77 -12.31 -7.16 -39.25
C ASP A 77 -12.62 -5.71 -38.85
N LYS A 78 -12.74 -5.54 -37.53
CA LYS A 78 -11.97 -4.54 -36.80
C LYS A 78 -11.47 -5.12 -35.46
N LYS A 79 -10.66 -6.17 -35.57
CA LYS A 79 -9.51 -6.29 -34.66
C LYS A 79 -8.59 -5.09 -34.92
N HIS A 80 -7.78 -4.76 -33.92
CA HIS A 80 -6.83 -3.65 -33.84
C HIS A 80 -7.41 -2.34 -33.28
N LYS A 81 -7.70 -2.37 -31.98
CA LYS A 81 -6.98 -1.52 -31.02
C LYS A 81 -6.86 -2.28 -29.70
N LYS A 82 -6.13 -3.41 -29.73
CA LYS A 82 -5.25 -3.68 -28.60
C LYS A 82 -4.32 -2.48 -28.56
N HIS A 83 -4.51 -1.61 -27.58
CA HIS A 83 -3.47 -0.69 -27.21
C HIS A 83 -2.35 -1.54 -26.62
N ASP A 84 -1.55 -2.15 -27.49
CA ASP A 84 -0.15 -2.48 -27.19
C ASP A 84 0.61 -1.16 -27.17
N LYS A 85 0.20 -0.26 -26.28
CA LYS A 85 1.06 0.77 -25.73
C LYS A 85 1.29 0.28 -24.32
N LYS A 86 2.49 -0.22 -24.07
CA LYS A 86 3.06 -0.17 -22.73
C LYS A 86 3.02 1.30 -22.33
N HIS A 87 1.92 1.71 -21.71
CA HIS A 87 1.84 3.00 -21.06
C HIS A 87 2.62 2.80 -19.76
N GLY A 88 3.92 3.07 -19.81
CA GLY A 88 4.60 3.53 -18.61
C GLY A 88 3.94 4.86 -18.27
N GLY A 89 2.96 4.81 -17.36
CA GLY A 89 2.16 5.96 -16.94
C GLY A 89 2.34 6.17 -15.44
N ASN A 90 1.85 7.30 -14.94
CA ASN A 90 1.73 7.51 -13.50
C ASN A 90 0.37 6.99 -13.07
N ASN A 91 0.34 6.05 -12.13
CA ASN A 91 -0.85 5.58 -11.44
C ASN A 91 -0.78 6.10 -10.01
N THR A 92 -1.83 6.77 -9.56
CA THR A 92 -1.89 7.35 -8.20
C THR A 92 -3.17 6.88 -7.53
N GLY A 93 -3.03 6.37 -6.30
CA GLY A 93 -4.13 6.06 -5.42
C GLY A 93 -4.95 7.29 -5.04
N GLY A 94 -6.15 7.08 -4.51
CA GLY A 94 -6.87 8.13 -3.81
C GLY A 94 -6.57 8.09 -2.32
N ASP A 95 -6.54 9.24 -1.66
CA ASP A 95 -6.26 9.34 -0.22
C ASP A 95 -7.42 8.82 0.65
N GLY A 96 -7.12 8.42 1.88
CA GLY A 96 -8.06 8.01 2.90
C GLY A 96 -7.81 6.59 3.40
N ILE A 97 -8.68 5.65 3.01
CA ILE A 97 -8.54 4.24 3.38
C ILE A 97 -8.41 3.43 2.08
N GLY A 98 -7.29 2.73 1.95
CA GLY A 98 -6.84 2.17 0.69
C GLY A 98 -6.49 3.27 -0.30
N GLY A 99 -5.95 2.88 -1.45
CA GLY A 99 -5.49 3.83 -2.44
C GLY A 99 -4.42 3.19 -3.30
N ASP A 100 -4.68 1.97 -3.78
CA ASP A 100 -3.60 1.19 -4.37
C ASP A 100 -3.33 1.65 -5.81
N ALA A 101 -2.05 1.76 -6.15
CA ALA A 101 -1.60 2.02 -7.50
C ALA A 101 -0.89 0.79 -8.06
N SER A 102 -1.25 0.37 -9.27
CA SER A 102 -0.55 -0.75 -9.91
C SER A 102 -0.37 -0.60 -11.41
N GLY A 103 0.73 -1.15 -11.93
CA GLY A 103 1.00 -1.20 -13.35
C GLY A 103 2.47 -1.01 -13.73
N SER A 104 2.71 -0.51 -14.93
CA SER A 104 4.04 -0.18 -15.42
C SER A 104 4.25 1.33 -15.36
N GLY A 105 5.45 1.77 -14.98
CA GLY A 105 5.80 3.18 -14.86
C GLY A 105 5.94 3.60 -13.40
N ASN A 106 5.33 4.71 -13.03
CA ASN A 106 5.35 5.21 -11.66
C ASN A 106 4.02 4.87 -11.00
N ASN A 107 4.04 4.16 -9.88
CA ASN A 107 2.87 3.84 -9.07
C ASN A 107 3.04 4.51 -7.70
N THR A 108 2.08 5.31 -7.27
CA THR A 108 2.09 5.97 -5.97
C THR A 108 0.81 5.65 -5.23
N GLY A 109 0.91 5.05 -4.05
CA GLY A 109 -0.23 4.85 -3.16
C GLY A 109 -0.89 6.17 -2.76
N GLY A 110 -2.15 6.11 -2.34
CA GLY A 110 -2.81 7.26 -1.70
C GLY A 110 -2.48 7.34 -0.21
N ASP A 111 -2.45 8.54 0.35
CA ASP A 111 -2.08 8.74 1.76
C ASP A 111 -3.24 8.36 2.71
N GLY A 112 -2.93 7.86 3.91
CA GLY A 112 -3.89 7.57 4.97
C GLY A 112 -3.68 6.22 5.62
N ILE A 113 -4.61 5.28 5.41
CA ILE A 113 -4.51 3.91 5.95
C ILE A 113 -4.50 2.94 4.77
N GLY A 114 -3.36 2.32 4.51
CA GLY A 114 -3.08 1.58 3.29
C GLY A 114 -2.94 2.51 2.09
N GLY A 115 -2.42 1.98 1.00
CA GLY A 115 -2.05 2.78 -0.17
C GLY A 115 -0.86 2.11 -0.82
N ASP A 116 -1.08 0.89 -1.31
CA ASP A 116 0.05 0.08 -1.76
C ASP A 116 0.39 0.41 -3.22
N ALA A 117 1.67 0.45 -3.55
CA ALA A 117 2.14 0.61 -4.91
C ALA A 117 2.77 -0.69 -5.42
N SER A 118 2.34 -1.17 -6.58
CA SER A 118 2.92 -2.40 -7.14
C SER A 118 3.13 -2.41 -8.66
N GLY A 119 4.17 -3.12 -9.09
CA GLY A 119 4.38 -3.44 -10.50
C GLY A 119 5.81 -3.21 -10.98
N THR A 120 5.98 -2.73 -12.20
CA THR A 120 7.30 -2.55 -12.82
C THR A 120 7.63 -1.07 -12.99
N GLY A 121 8.77 -0.61 -12.49
CA GLY A 121 9.20 0.78 -12.57
C GLY A 121 9.46 1.34 -11.17
N ASN A 122 8.87 2.50 -10.86
CA ASN A 122 8.99 3.13 -9.55
C ASN A 122 7.67 2.95 -8.79
N ASN A 123 7.71 2.31 -7.63
CA ASN A 123 6.57 2.09 -6.76
C ASN A 123 6.82 2.84 -5.44
N THR A 124 5.91 3.71 -5.03
CA THR A 124 5.99 4.45 -3.77
C THR A 124 4.71 4.23 -3.00
N GLY A 125 4.77 3.66 -1.80
CA GLY A 125 3.61 3.56 -0.92
C GLY A 125 3.06 4.94 -0.54
N GLY A 126 1.80 5.00 -0.13
CA GLY A 126 1.22 6.23 0.45
C GLY A 126 1.63 6.42 1.90
N ASP A 127 1.70 7.67 2.37
CA ASP A 127 2.11 7.98 3.73
C ASP A 127 0.96 7.72 4.74
N GLY A 128 1.30 7.34 5.97
CA GLY A 128 0.36 7.18 7.08
C GLY A 128 0.53 5.85 7.83
N VAL A 129 -0.44 4.94 7.67
CA VAL A 129 -0.41 3.61 8.31
C VAL A 129 -0.55 2.54 7.24
N GLY A 130 0.53 1.80 7.00
CA GLY A 130 0.67 0.96 5.82
C GLY A 130 0.85 1.81 4.57
N GLY A 131 1.32 1.19 3.49
CA GLY A 131 1.75 1.88 2.29
C GLY A 131 2.93 1.14 1.71
N ASP A 132 2.70 -0.12 1.33
CA ASP A 132 3.79 -0.99 0.92
C ASP A 132 4.10 -0.79 -0.56
N ALA A 133 5.38 -0.85 -0.92
CA ALA A 133 5.82 -0.81 -2.31
C ALA A 133 6.37 -2.17 -2.73
N SER A 134 5.89 -2.73 -3.84
CA SER A 134 6.37 -4.03 -4.32
C SER A 134 6.55 -4.16 -5.82
N GLY A 135 7.54 -4.96 -6.24
CA GLY A 135 7.66 -5.40 -7.63
C GLY A 135 9.08 -5.35 -8.18
N SER A 136 9.25 -4.81 -9.39
CA SER A 136 10.55 -4.75 -10.05
C SER A 136 10.92 -3.31 -10.42
N GLY A 137 12.12 -2.88 -10.03
CA GLY A 137 12.62 -1.53 -10.22
C GLY A 137 12.95 -0.88 -8.88
N ASN A 138 12.43 0.32 -8.64
CA ASN A 138 12.62 1.04 -7.39
C ASN A 138 11.32 0.97 -6.57
N ASN A 139 11.38 0.42 -5.37
CA ASN A 139 10.27 0.34 -4.45
C ASN A 139 10.61 1.17 -3.20
N THR A 140 9.74 2.09 -2.82
CA THR A 140 9.88 2.92 -1.62
C THR A 140 8.62 2.80 -0.80
N GLY A 141 8.70 2.31 0.43
CA GLY A 141 7.54 2.33 1.34
C GLY A 141 7.08 3.76 1.65
N GLY A 142 5.82 3.92 2.07
CA GLY A 142 5.32 5.20 2.53
C GLY A 142 5.74 5.50 3.98
N ASP A 143 5.87 6.78 4.33
CA ASP A 143 6.32 7.18 5.66
C ASP A 143 5.19 7.04 6.71
N GLY A 144 5.55 6.74 7.96
CA GLY A 144 4.64 6.71 9.10
C GLY A 144 4.76 5.44 9.93
N VAL A 145 3.77 4.54 9.83
CA VAL A 145 3.77 3.24 10.52
C VAL A 145 3.63 2.12 9.49
N GLY A 146 4.64 1.27 9.36
CA GLY A 146 4.76 0.32 8.26
C GLY A 146 5.43 0.98 7.06
N GLY A 147 5.03 0.59 5.85
CA GLY A 147 5.65 1.09 4.62
C GLY A 147 6.81 0.21 4.22
N ASP A 148 6.53 -1.08 3.98
CA ASP A 148 7.58 -2.02 3.59
C ASP A 148 7.84 -1.92 2.09
N ALA A 149 9.10 -2.08 1.69
CA ALA A 149 9.50 -2.16 0.29
C ALA A 149 9.99 -3.56 -0.05
N SER A 150 9.45 -4.18 -1.09
CA SER A 150 9.86 -5.53 -1.48
C SER A 150 9.99 -5.78 -2.98
N GLY A 151 10.92 -6.67 -3.35
CA GLY A 151 11.01 -7.20 -4.70
C GLY A 151 12.42 -7.16 -5.29
N SER A 152 12.51 -6.87 -6.59
CA SER A 152 13.78 -6.89 -7.32
C SER A 152 14.21 -5.48 -7.72
N GLY A 153 15.47 -5.12 -7.48
CA GLY A 153 16.03 -3.81 -7.78
C GLY A 153 16.42 -3.08 -6.51
N ASN A 154 15.96 -1.85 -6.35
CA ASN A 154 16.23 -1.06 -5.16
C ASN A 154 14.97 -0.98 -4.30
N ASN A 155 15.05 -1.44 -3.06
CA ASN A 155 13.97 -1.40 -2.10
C ASN A 155 14.38 -0.49 -0.93
N THR A 156 13.57 0.51 -0.61
CA THR A 156 13.79 1.41 0.53
C THR A 156 12.55 1.43 1.39
N GLY A 157 12.64 1.02 2.65
CA GLY A 157 11.51 1.14 3.58
C GLY A 157 11.11 2.61 3.80
N GLY A 158 9.87 2.83 4.23
CA GLY A 158 9.41 4.17 4.62
C GLY A 158 9.91 4.57 6.01
N ASP A 159 10.05 5.87 6.26
CA ASP A 159 10.54 6.38 7.54
C ASP A 159 9.45 6.35 8.62
N GLY A 160 9.80 6.11 9.88
CA GLY A 160 8.91 6.20 11.03
C GLY A 160 8.99 4.99 11.96
N ILE A 161 7.96 4.15 11.98
CA ILE A 161 7.90 2.92 12.79
C ILE A 161 7.67 1.74 11.86
N GLY A 162 8.64 0.84 11.75
CA GLY A 162 8.67 -0.17 10.70
C GLY A 162 9.34 0.40 9.45
N GLY A 163 8.98 -0.12 8.28
CA GLY A 163 9.62 0.27 7.03
C GLY A 163 10.74 -0.69 6.66
N ASP A 164 10.43 -1.98 6.54
CA ASP A 164 11.43 -2.98 6.21
C ASP A 164 11.65 -3.02 4.68
N ALA A 165 12.90 -3.25 4.26
CA ALA A 165 13.23 -3.47 2.86
C ALA A 165 13.66 -4.91 2.62
N SER A 166 13.06 -5.57 1.63
CA SER A 166 13.42 -6.97 1.33
C SER A 166 13.47 -7.34 -0.15
N GLY A 167 14.33 -8.30 -0.49
CA GLY A 167 14.33 -8.94 -1.80
C GLY A 167 15.70 -9.01 -2.45
N SER A 168 15.76 -8.86 -3.77
CA SER A 168 17.02 -8.98 -4.52
C SER A 168 17.50 -7.63 -5.06
N GLY A 169 18.78 -7.33 -4.87
CA GLY A 169 19.40 -6.06 -5.27
C GLY A 169 19.84 -5.26 -4.04
N ASN A 170 19.47 -3.99 -3.98
CA ASN A 170 19.85 -3.10 -2.89
C ASN A 170 18.64 -2.89 -1.99
N ASN A 171 18.75 -3.25 -0.71
CA ASN A 171 17.70 -3.09 0.28
C ASN A 171 18.19 -2.12 1.36
N THR A 172 17.43 -1.06 1.62
CA THR A 172 17.71 -0.08 2.68
C THR A 172 16.48 0.03 3.57
N GLY A 173 16.59 -0.31 4.85
CA GLY A 173 15.49 -0.09 5.78
C GLY A 173 15.18 1.40 5.95
N GLY A 174 13.96 1.74 6.34
CA GLY A 174 13.56 3.12 6.63
C GLY A 174 14.08 3.63 7.98
N ASP A 175 14.23 4.94 8.13
CA ASP A 175 14.77 5.54 9.34
C ASP A 175 13.70 5.64 10.45
N GLY A 176 14.08 5.45 11.71
CA GLY A 176 13.22 5.66 12.87
C GLY A 176 13.29 4.53 13.90
N ILE A 177 12.22 3.75 14.02
CA ILE A 177 12.15 2.58 14.92
C ILE A 177 11.83 1.34 14.09
N GLY A 178 12.78 0.41 14.00
CA GLY A 178 12.74 -0.69 13.05
C GLY A 178 13.54 -0.34 11.80
N GLY A 179 13.08 -0.79 10.63
CA GLY A 179 13.76 -0.52 9.37
C GLY A 179 14.80 -1.60 9.05
N ASP A 180 14.39 -2.86 9.06
CA ASP A 180 15.30 -3.94 8.76
C ASP A 180 15.48 -4.10 7.24
N ALA A 181 16.70 -4.42 6.80
CA ALA A 181 17.00 -4.76 5.42
C ALA A 181 17.36 -6.24 5.29
N SER A 182 16.69 -6.94 4.38
CA SER A 182 16.95 -8.37 4.19
C SER A 182 16.94 -8.85 2.74
N GLY A 183 17.71 -9.90 2.45
CA GLY A 183 17.63 -10.62 1.18
C GLY A 183 18.98 -10.79 0.51
N SER A 184 19.01 -10.74 -0.82
CA SER A 184 20.22 -11.00 -1.61
C SER A 184 20.76 -9.73 -2.27
N GLY A 185 22.01 -9.39 -2.02
CA GLY A 185 22.68 -8.22 -2.60
C GLY A 185 23.28 -7.33 -1.52
N ASP A 186 23.07 -6.03 -1.61
CA ASP A 186 23.54 -5.07 -0.62
C ASP A 186 22.37 -4.71 0.31
N ASN A 187 22.46 -5.05 1.60
CA ASN A 187 21.46 -4.75 2.61
C ASN A 187 22.02 -3.72 3.60
N THR A 188 21.28 -2.64 3.84
CA THR A 188 21.62 -1.59 4.82
C THR A 188 20.44 -1.37 5.74
N GLY A 189 20.57 -1.62 7.05
CA GLY A 189 19.51 -1.29 8.00
C GLY A 189 19.27 0.22 8.06
N GLY A 190 18.06 0.63 8.45
CA GLY A 190 17.71 2.04 8.63
C GLY A 190 18.27 2.65 9.91
N ASP A 191 18.43 3.97 9.95
CA ASP A 191 19.01 4.67 11.09
C ASP A 191 17.99 4.83 12.23
N GLY A 192 18.44 4.83 13.50
CA GLY A 192 17.58 5.11 14.66
C GLY A 192 17.62 4.05 15.76
N ILE A 193 16.53 3.31 15.97
CA ILE A 193 16.43 2.22 16.95
C ILE A 193 16.06 0.92 16.23
N GLY A 194 16.93 -0.07 16.26
CA GLY A 194 16.85 -1.25 15.39
C GLY A 194 17.65 -1.02 14.11
N GLY A 195 17.17 -1.54 12.99
CA GLY A 195 17.82 -1.39 11.70
C GLY A 195 18.81 -2.52 11.44
N ASP A 196 18.34 -3.76 11.51
CA ASP A 196 19.19 -4.92 11.24
C ASP A 196 19.35 -5.13 9.74
N ALA A 197 20.55 -5.50 9.31
CA ALA A 197 20.81 -5.97 7.95
C ALA A 197 21.14 -7.46 7.94
N SER A 198 20.40 -8.24 7.14
CA SER A 198 20.59 -9.69 7.04
C SER A 198 20.49 -10.27 5.63
N GLY A 199 21.13 -11.40 5.40
CA GLY A 199 21.00 -12.17 4.15
C GLY A 199 22.31 -12.37 3.40
N SER A 200 22.22 -12.71 2.12
CA SER A 200 23.39 -13.05 1.31
C SER A 200 23.94 -11.81 0.59
N GLY A 201 25.23 -11.52 0.74
CA GLY A 201 25.90 -10.37 0.12
C GLY A 201 26.49 -9.43 1.16
N ASN A 202 26.50 -8.13 0.89
CA ASN A 202 27.04 -7.15 1.84
C ASN A 202 25.94 -6.66 2.76
N ASN A 203 26.16 -6.77 4.07
CA ASN A 203 25.20 -6.33 5.07
C ASN A 203 25.84 -5.26 5.96
N THR A 204 25.16 -4.13 6.13
CA THR A 204 25.56 -3.02 6.99
C THR A 204 24.40 -2.69 7.92
N GLY A 205 24.58 -2.81 9.24
CA GLY A 205 23.54 -2.40 10.19
C GLY A 205 23.32 -0.89 10.13
N GLY A 206 22.15 -0.41 10.54
CA GLY A 206 21.83 1.01 10.57
C GLY A 206 22.59 1.78 11.65
N ASP A 207 22.73 3.08 11.47
CA ASP A 207 23.34 3.94 12.48
C ASP A 207 22.35 4.20 13.62
N GLY A 208 22.71 3.86 14.86
CA GLY A 208 21.84 4.12 16.00
C GLY A 208 21.97 3.10 17.12
N ILE A 209 20.84 2.76 17.74
CA ILE A 209 20.76 1.83 18.84
C ILE A 209 20.26 0.48 18.32
N GLY A 210 21.15 -0.52 18.30
CA GLY A 210 20.76 -1.91 18.09
C GLY A 210 20.64 -2.34 16.64
N GLY A 211 21.26 -1.64 15.69
CA GLY A 211 21.42 -2.12 14.32
C GLY A 211 22.58 -3.12 14.22
N ASP A 212 22.24 -4.38 13.95
CA ASP A 212 23.20 -5.46 13.73
C ASP A 212 23.34 -5.80 12.23
N ALA A 213 24.47 -6.40 11.86
CA ALA A 213 24.70 -6.94 10.51
C ALA A 213 25.04 -8.43 10.58
N SER A 214 24.36 -9.25 9.79
CA SER A 214 24.57 -10.70 9.75
C SER A 214 24.46 -11.26 8.33
N GLY A 215 25.29 -12.23 7.94
CA GLY A 215 25.26 -12.82 6.59
C GLY A 215 26.07 -14.11 6.50
N ASP A 216 25.79 -14.89 5.44
CA ASP A 216 26.39 -16.20 5.13
C ASP A 216 27.62 -16.12 4.22
#